data_AF-B7BB60-F1
#
_entry.id   AF-B7BB60-F1
#
_cell.length_a   1.000
_cell.length_b   1.000
_cell.length_c   1.000
_cell.angle_alpha   90.00
_cell.angle_beta   90.00
_cell.angle_gamma   90.00
#
_symmetry.space_group_name_H-M   'P 1'
#
loop_
_entity.id
_entity.type
_entity.pdbx_description
1 polymer ?
#
loop_
_entity_poly.entity_id
_entity_poly.type
_entity_poly.pdbx_seq_one_letter_code
_entity_poly.pdbx_strand_id
1 'polypeptide(L)'
;MNSGDLFEDPTVLENIFASDPTEDILFGKYASDRHPKGVAYPTPITMLTLYKTHPNHQASFLRRTLFNDHLYDETYRIASDWKFFIECLIFRQCSYAHLDVIVARYDQTGISSVNQKLYEEEREQILHLLLPDRIYADYIYLGDADSPLLKLTPYFNRTRGFQQLIYGITYALIRFRSLFVRELGQLH
;
A
#
# COMPACT_ATOMS: atom_id res chain seq x y z
N MET A 1 -7.58 10.27 10.88
CA MET A 1 -6.45 11.21 11.04
C MET A 1 -5.76 10.96 12.36
N ASN A 2 -4.44 11.15 12.40
CA ASN A 2 -3.68 11.15 13.65
C ASN A 2 -3.65 12.56 14.25
N SER A 3 -3.23 12.68 15.50
CA SER A 3 -3.22 13.95 16.24
C SER A 3 -2.28 15.02 15.68
N GLY A 4 -1.32 14.64 14.83
CA GLY A 4 -0.39 15.56 14.17
C GLY A 4 -0.88 16.06 12.79
N ASP A 5 -1.92 15.43 12.23
CA ASP A 5 -2.38 15.77 10.88
C ASP A 5 -3.34 16.96 10.91
N LEU A 6 -3.36 17.70 9.80
CA LEU A 6 -4.30 18.81 9.59
C LEU A 6 -5.13 18.56 8.34
N PHE A 7 -6.39 19.01 8.36
CA PHE A 7 -7.16 19.10 7.12
C PHE A 7 -6.51 20.11 6.18
N GLU A 8 -6.54 19.83 4.88
CA GLU A 8 -5.96 20.71 3.85
C GLU A 8 -6.64 22.08 3.86
N ASP A 9 -7.97 22.08 4.01
CA ASP A 9 -8.85 23.24 3.96
C ASP A 9 -9.97 23.12 5.03
N PRO A 10 -10.39 24.20 5.71
CA PRO A 10 -11.47 24.17 6.70
C PRO A 10 -12.82 23.68 6.16
N THR A 11 -13.07 23.81 4.86
CA THR A 11 -14.31 23.44 4.17
C THR A 11 -14.23 22.06 3.50
N VAL A 12 -13.10 21.34 3.64
CA VAL A 12 -12.87 20.08 2.91
C VAL A 12 -13.96 19.04 3.16
N LEU A 13 -14.46 18.95 4.40
CA LEU A 13 -15.55 18.04 4.75
C LEU A 13 -16.86 18.44 4.08
N GLU A 14 -17.22 19.73 4.14
CA GLU A 14 -18.43 20.26 3.51
C GLU A 14 -18.43 19.97 2.00
N ASN A 15 -17.31 20.24 1.33
CA ASN A 15 -17.16 20.04 -0.11
C ASN A 15 -17.30 18.57 -0.52
N ILE A 16 -16.72 17.64 0.25
CA ILE A 16 -16.80 16.21 -0.02
C ILE A 16 -18.23 15.69 0.17
N PHE A 17 -18.85 16.03 1.31
CA PHE A 17 -20.16 15.50 1.67
C PHE A 17 -21.33 16.26 1.01
N ALA A 18 -21.09 17.39 0.33
CA ALA A 18 -22.09 18.04 -0.53
C ALA A 18 -22.62 17.13 -1.65
N SER A 19 -21.82 16.13 -2.05
CA SER A 19 -22.18 15.14 -3.08
C SER A 19 -22.99 13.94 -2.57
N ASP A 20 -23.22 13.84 -1.25
CA ASP A 20 -23.88 12.71 -0.57
C ASP A 20 -23.36 11.33 -1.01
N PRO A 21 -22.06 11.05 -0.82
CA PRO A 21 -21.45 9.79 -1.26
C PRO A 21 -22.07 8.57 -0.57
N THR A 22 -22.24 7.48 -1.33
CA THR A 22 -22.98 6.28 -0.90
C THR A 22 -22.09 5.07 -0.63
N GLU A 23 -20.81 5.18 -0.94
CA GLU A 23 -19.82 4.15 -0.72
C GLU A 23 -19.53 3.96 0.78
N ASP A 24 -18.96 2.81 1.13
CA ASP A 24 -18.56 2.49 2.49
C ASP A 24 -17.28 3.20 2.89
N ILE A 25 -16.35 3.36 1.94
CA ILE A 25 -15.03 3.97 2.17
C ILE A 25 -14.73 4.99 1.07
N LEU A 26 -14.31 6.19 1.45
CA LEU A 26 -13.86 7.22 0.52
C LEU A 26 -12.37 7.47 0.71
N PHE A 27 -11.60 7.38 -0.36
CA PHE A 27 -10.16 7.66 -0.36
C PHE A 27 -9.88 9.00 -1.02
N GLY A 28 -9.56 10.01 -0.21
CA GLY A 28 -8.97 11.26 -0.69
C GLY A 28 -7.48 11.14 -0.95
N LYS A 29 -6.90 12.26 -1.39
CA LYS A 29 -5.44 12.43 -1.48
C LYS A 29 -4.91 13.00 -0.17
N TYR A 30 -3.66 12.68 0.14
CA TYR A 30 -2.92 13.35 1.21
C TYR A 30 -1.73 14.09 0.62
N ALA A 31 -1.44 15.28 1.14
CA ALA A 31 -0.26 16.05 0.80
C ALA A 31 0.81 15.91 1.89
N SER A 32 2.07 16.10 1.49
CA SER A 32 3.20 16.28 2.41
C SER A 32 4.21 17.21 1.75
N ASP A 33 5.25 17.64 2.47
CA ASP A 33 6.30 18.52 1.92
C ASP A 33 6.94 17.96 0.64
N ARG A 34 7.03 16.62 0.54
CA ARG A 34 7.58 15.93 -0.65
C ARG A 34 6.56 15.80 -1.79
N HIS A 35 5.27 15.82 -1.47
CA HIS A 35 4.17 15.60 -2.43
C HIS A 35 3.06 16.64 -2.21
N PRO A 36 3.32 17.93 -2.52
CA PRO A 36 2.36 19.00 -2.23
C PRO A 36 1.09 18.92 -3.08
N LYS A 37 1.15 18.26 -4.24
CA LYS A 37 -0.01 18.06 -5.14
C LYS A 37 -0.91 16.89 -4.72
N GLY A 38 -0.58 16.21 -3.63
CA GLY A 38 -1.31 15.06 -3.12
C GLY A 38 -0.94 13.75 -3.82
N VAL A 39 -1.05 12.65 -3.09
CA VAL A 39 -0.89 11.29 -3.60
C VAL A 39 -2.23 10.57 -3.54
N ALA A 40 -2.63 9.96 -4.65
CA ALA A 40 -3.83 9.12 -4.72
C ALA A 40 -3.48 7.66 -4.40
N TYR A 41 -4.43 6.94 -3.81
CA TYR A 41 -4.28 5.51 -3.57
C TYR A 41 -4.57 4.70 -4.86
N PRO A 42 -3.90 3.56 -5.13
CA PRO A 42 -4.05 2.86 -6.41
C PRO A 42 -5.45 2.25 -6.65
N THR A 43 -5.86 2.17 -7.91
CA THR A 43 -7.10 1.51 -8.36
C THR A 43 -6.77 0.44 -9.42
N PRO A 44 -7.39 -0.75 -9.38
CA PRO A 44 -8.24 -1.28 -8.32
C PRO A 44 -7.45 -1.59 -7.04
N ILE A 45 -8.13 -1.58 -5.89
CA ILE A 45 -7.54 -2.03 -4.63
C ILE A 45 -7.66 -3.55 -4.56
N THR A 46 -6.51 -4.21 -4.53
CA THR A 46 -6.39 -5.67 -4.41
C THR A 46 -5.59 -6.02 -3.17
N MET A 47 -5.56 -7.29 -2.78
CA MET A 47 -4.66 -7.74 -1.72
C MET A 47 -3.20 -7.42 -2.03
N LEU A 48 -2.77 -7.53 -3.30
CA LEU A 48 -1.39 -7.18 -3.66
C LEU A 48 -1.14 -5.68 -3.52
N THR A 49 -2.15 -4.85 -3.83
CA THR A 49 -2.11 -3.41 -3.58
C THR A 49 -1.89 -3.13 -2.08
N LEU A 50 -2.69 -3.74 -1.21
CA LEU A 50 -2.59 -3.58 0.26
C LEU A 50 -1.34 -4.22 0.84
N TYR A 51 -0.82 -5.28 0.22
CA TYR A 51 0.44 -5.89 0.60
C TYR A 51 1.60 -4.94 0.33
N LYS A 52 1.62 -4.29 -0.84
CA LYS A 52 2.71 -3.38 -1.25
C LYS A 52 2.58 -1.98 -0.68
N THR A 53 1.37 -1.55 -0.35
CA THR A 53 1.09 -0.16 0.02
C THR A 53 0.11 -0.10 1.18
N HIS A 54 0.31 0.88 2.05
CA HIS A 54 -0.61 1.16 3.16
C HIS A 54 -1.66 2.19 2.71
N PRO A 55 -2.98 1.92 2.84
CA PRO A 55 -3.99 2.94 2.60
C PRO A 55 -3.74 4.17 3.46
N ASN A 56 -3.89 5.37 2.88
CA ASN A 56 -3.78 6.58 3.67
C ASN A 56 -5.04 6.75 4.52
N HIS A 57 -5.01 6.22 5.75
CA HIS A 57 -6.13 6.29 6.67
C HIS A 57 -6.48 7.73 7.10
N GLN A 58 -5.58 8.69 6.87
CA GLN A 58 -5.75 10.08 7.30
C GLN A 58 -6.57 10.90 6.31
N ALA A 59 -6.48 10.55 5.04
CA ALA A 59 -7.31 11.07 3.96
C ALA A 59 -8.50 10.15 3.64
N SER A 60 -8.81 9.19 4.51
CA SER A 60 -9.91 8.24 4.31
C SER A 60 -11.11 8.56 5.19
N PHE A 61 -12.31 8.40 4.64
CA PHE A 61 -13.57 8.47 5.38
C PHE A 61 -14.25 7.11 5.37
N LEU A 62 -14.71 6.67 6.53
CA LEU A 62 -15.32 5.37 6.71
C LEU A 62 -16.76 5.53 7.17
N ARG A 63 -17.68 4.84 6.50
CA ARG A 63 -19.09 4.79 6.89
C ARG A 63 -19.20 4.21 8.30
N ARG A 64 -19.93 4.90 9.17
CA ARG A 64 -20.06 4.53 10.59
C ARG A 64 -20.50 3.06 10.79
N THR A 65 -21.36 2.55 9.93
CA THR A 65 -21.89 1.17 10.03
C THR A 65 -20.81 0.10 9.89
N LEU A 66 -19.65 0.41 9.30
CA LEU A 66 -18.52 -0.53 9.24
C LEU A 66 -18.01 -0.93 10.64
N PHE A 67 -18.17 -0.03 11.62
CA PHE A 67 -17.72 -0.20 13.00
C PHE A 67 -18.73 -0.89 13.93
N ASN A 68 -19.94 -1.19 13.44
CA ASN A 68 -20.94 -1.87 14.27
C ASN A 68 -20.50 -3.29 14.64
N ASP A 69 -19.88 -3.98 13.68
CA ASP A 69 -19.51 -5.38 13.84
C ASP A 69 -18.00 -5.56 14.03
N HIS A 70 -17.18 -4.60 13.58
CA HIS A 70 -15.72 -4.73 13.53
C HIS A 70 -15.09 -3.41 13.95
N LEU A 71 -14.45 -3.38 15.11
CA LEU A 71 -13.64 -2.26 15.57
C LEU A 71 -12.18 -2.46 15.19
N TYR A 72 -11.36 -1.42 15.33
CA TYR A 72 -9.91 -1.57 15.24
C TYR A 72 -9.42 -2.55 16.30
N ASP A 73 -8.48 -3.40 15.92
CA ASP A 73 -7.87 -4.36 16.82
C ASP A 73 -6.77 -3.66 17.64
N GLU A 74 -7.07 -3.40 18.91
CA GLU A 74 -6.19 -2.68 19.83
C GLU A 74 -4.97 -3.51 20.28
N THR A 75 -4.87 -4.79 19.89
CA THR A 75 -3.66 -5.58 20.16
C THR A 75 -2.47 -5.12 19.31
N TYR A 76 -2.73 -4.51 18.15
CA TYR A 76 -1.71 -3.93 17.26
C TYR A 76 -1.56 -2.44 17.51
N ARG A 77 -0.34 -1.98 17.74
CA ARG A 77 -0.03 -0.59 18.10
C ARG A 77 0.12 0.32 16.89
N ILE A 78 0.52 -0.24 15.75
CA ILE A 78 0.81 0.51 14.52
C ILE A 78 -0.08 0.05 13.38
N ALA A 79 -0.21 -1.26 13.14
CA ALA A 79 -0.82 -1.79 11.92
C ALA A 79 -2.33 -2.11 12.02
N SER A 80 -3.01 -1.60 13.06
CA SER A 80 -4.43 -1.87 13.30
C SER A 80 -5.35 -1.34 12.19
N ASP A 81 -5.03 -0.16 11.66
CA ASP A 81 -5.74 0.44 10.54
C ASP A 81 -5.55 -0.36 9.24
N TRP A 82 -4.34 -0.84 9.00
CA TRP A 82 -4.02 -1.71 7.86
C TRP A 82 -4.86 -2.99 7.86
N LYS A 83 -4.90 -3.68 9.01
CA LYS A 83 -5.72 -4.88 9.20
C LYS A 83 -7.18 -4.59 8.87
N PHE A 84 -7.73 -3.51 9.41
CA PHE A 84 -9.11 -3.10 9.17
C PHE A 84 -9.41 -2.87 7.68
N PHE A 85 -8.51 -2.22 6.95
CA PHE A 85 -8.69 -2.02 5.50
C PHE A 85 -8.64 -3.32 4.72
N ILE A 86 -7.77 -4.27 5.08
CA ILE A 86 -7.76 -5.60 4.45
C ILE A 86 -9.10 -6.29 4.68
N GLU A 87 -9.58 -6.33 5.92
CA GLU A 87 -10.86 -6.95 6.27
C GLU A 87 -12.03 -6.32 5.51
N CYS A 88 -12.10 -4.99 5.45
CA CYS A 88 -13.18 -4.31 4.74
C CYS A 88 -13.11 -4.48 3.22
N LEU A 89 -11.96 -4.17 2.59
CA LEU A 89 -11.86 -4.10 1.14
C LEU A 89 -11.75 -5.48 0.49
N ILE A 90 -11.08 -6.43 1.14
CA ILE A 90 -10.78 -7.73 0.55
C ILE A 90 -11.78 -8.78 1.00
N PHE A 91 -12.00 -8.91 2.31
CA PHE A 91 -12.81 -10.02 2.82
C PHE A 91 -14.31 -9.67 2.79
N ARG A 92 -14.66 -8.44 3.13
CA ARG A 92 -16.05 -7.96 3.15
C ARG A 92 -16.51 -7.33 1.85
N GLN A 93 -15.59 -7.04 0.92
CA GLN A 93 -15.87 -6.41 -0.37
C GLN A 93 -16.64 -5.08 -0.22
N CYS A 94 -16.31 -4.30 0.81
CA CYS A 94 -16.89 -2.98 1.03
C CYS A 94 -16.69 -2.08 -0.19
N SER A 95 -17.72 -1.32 -0.52
CA SER A 95 -17.67 -0.38 -1.64
C SER A 95 -16.72 0.77 -1.32
N TYR A 96 -16.00 1.26 -2.34
CA TYR A 96 -15.11 2.39 -2.17
C TYR A 96 -15.09 3.32 -3.39
N ALA A 97 -14.81 4.60 -3.14
CA ALA A 97 -14.58 5.59 -4.19
C ALA A 97 -13.31 6.41 -3.90
N HIS A 98 -12.68 6.90 -4.96
CA HIS A 98 -11.57 7.84 -4.86
C HIS A 98 -12.07 9.27 -5.07
N LEU A 99 -11.63 10.18 -4.21
CA LEU A 99 -11.93 11.60 -4.30
C LEU A 99 -10.73 12.33 -4.89
N ASP A 100 -10.98 13.19 -5.88
CA ASP A 100 -9.94 14.05 -6.47
C ASP A 100 -9.68 15.31 -5.63
N VAL A 101 -9.57 15.14 -4.31
CA VAL A 101 -9.42 16.22 -3.32
C VAL A 101 -8.30 15.87 -2.34
N ILE A 102 -7.47 16.86 -2.02
CA ILE A 102 -6.48 16.73 -0.94
C ILE A 102 -7.22 16.92 0.38
N VAL A 103 -7.29 15.87 1.20
CA VAL A 103 -8.04 15.85 2.46
C VAL A 103 -7.16 16.29 3.62
N ALA A 104 -5.96 15.73 3.71
CA ALA A 104 -5.07 15.91 4.85
C ALA A 104 -3.66 16.29 4.43
N ARG A 105 -3.00 17.13 5.23
CA ARG A 105 -1.54 17.26 5.25
C ARG A 105 -0.98 16.29 6.28
N TYR A 106 -0.17 15.37 5.79
CA TYR A 106 0.43 14.31 6.60
C TYR A 106 1.65 14.81 7.36
N ASP A 107 1.62 14.67 8.69
CA ASP A 107 2.78 14.87 9.54
C ASP A 107 3.68 13.63 9.51
N GLN A 108 4.89 13.78 8.97
CA GLN A 108 5.83 12.67 8.81
C GLN A 108 6.53 12.25 10.11
N THR A 109 6.27 12.94 11.23
CA THR A 109 6.95 12.69 12.52
C THR A 109 6.30 11.61 13.39
N GLY A 110 5.18 11.02 12.96
CA GLY A 110 4.43 10.01 13.71
C GLY A 110 5.22 8.72 14.02
N ILE A 111 4.80 8.00 15.06
CA ILE A 111 5.45 6.76 15.55
C ILE A 111 5.55 5.68 14.45
N SER A 112 4.55 5.58 13.57
CA SER A 112 4.55 4.66 12.44
C SER A 112 5.68 4.94 11.44
N SER A 113 6.14 6.20 11.32
CA SER A 113 7.31 6.57 10.52
C SER A 113 8.64 6.28 11.23
N VAL A 114 8.62 6.07 12.54
CA VAL A 114 9.83 5.95 13.38
C VAL A 114 10.13 4.49 13.75
N ASN A 115 9.12 3.67 14.01
CA ASN A 115 9.29 2.27 14.44
C ASN A 115 8.92 1.27 13.34
N GLN A 116 9.69 1.32 12.25
CA GLN A 116 9.51 0.44 11.09
C GLN A 116 9.58 -1.05 11.46
N LYS A 117 10.44 -1.43 12.41
CA LYS A 117 10.59 -2.81 12.84
C LYS A 117 9.32 -3.36 13.47
N LEU A 118 8.71 -2.62 14.41
CA LEU A 118 7.46 -3.05 15.04
C LEU A 118 6.33 -3.14 14.02
N TYR A 119 6.26 -2.19 13.08
CA TYR A 119 5.29 -2.25 11.99
C TYR A 119 5.44 -3.53 11.16
N GLU A 120 6.67 -3.91 10.79
CA GLU A 120 6.94 -5.14 10.03
C GLU A 120 6.55 -6.41 10.81
N GLU A 121 6.85 -6.46 12.12
CA GLU A 121 6.46 -7.56 13.01
C GLU A 121 4.93 -7.70 13.11
N GLU A 122 4.20 -6.60 13.36
CA GLU A 122 2.74 -6.61 13.41
C GLU A 122 2.14 -6.99 12.05
N ARG A 123 2.70 -6.46 10.96
CA ARG A 123 2.28 -6.76 9.59
C ARG A 123 2.41 -8.25 9.28
N GLU A 124 3.50 -8.89 9.67
CA GLU A 124 3.72 -10.33 9.51
C GLU A 124 2.68 -11.13 10.30
N GLN A 125 2.43 -10.77 11.56
CA GLN A 125 1.41 -11.42 12.39
C GLN A 125 0.01 -11.31 11.78
N ILE A 126 -0.37 -10.11 11.30
CA ILE A 126 -1.65 -9.87 10.65
C ILE A 126 -1.78 -10.72 9.37
N LEU A 127 -0.72 -10.81 8.56
CA LEU A 127 -0.74 -11.61 7.33
C LEU A 127 -0.92 -13.10 7.62
N HIS A 128 -0.22 -13.65 8.61
CA HIS A 128 -0.40 -15.05 9.04
C HIS A 128 -1.78 -15.30 9.65
N LEU A 129 -2.36 -14.30 10.32
CA LEU A 129 -3.71 -14.39 10.85
C LEU A 129 -4.76 -14.44 9.73
N LEU A 130 -4.62 -13.57 8.73
CA LEU A 130 -5.63 -13.37 7.69
C LEU A 130 -5.48 -14.32 6.49
N LEU A 131 -4.28 -14.78 6.19
CA LEU A 131 -3.98 -15.59 5.02
C LEU A 131 -3.49 -16.99 5.42
N PRO A 132 -4.05 -18.05 4.81
CA PRO A 132 -3.43 -19.37 4.87
C PRO A 132 -1.98 -19.34 4.39
N ASP A 133 -1.10 -20.13 5.03
CA ASP A 133 0.35 -20.12 4.76
C ASP A 133 0.73 -20.22 3.27
N ARG A 134 -0.04 -21.00 2.50
CA ARG A 134 0.20 -21.16 1.05
C ARG A 134 -0.09 -19.88 0.26
N ILE A 135 -1.13 -19.14 0.64
CA ILE A 135 -1.47 -17.85 0.03
C ILE A 135 -0.45 -16.80 0.48
N TYR A 136 -0.08 -16.79 1.75
CA TYR A 136 0.97 -15.90 2.26
C TYR A 136 2.30 -16.06 1.50
N ALA A 137 2.70 -17.30 1.20
CA ALA A 137 3.89 -17.59 0.39
C ALA A 137 3.86 -16.96 -1.02
N ASP A 138 2.70 -16.90 -1.67
CA ASP A 138 2.56 -16.21 -2.96
C ASP A 138 2.86 -14.72 -2.82
N TYR A 139 2.40 -14.08 -1.74
CA TYR A 139 2.62 -12.65 -1.51
C TYR A 139 4.06 -12.31 -1.12
N ILE A 140 4.80 -13.20 -0.47
CA ILE A 140 6.25 -13.03 -0.27
C ILE A 140 6.93 -12.87 -1.64
N TYR A 141 6.63 -13.77 -2.59
CA TYR A 141 7.20 -13.71 -3.93
C TYR A 141 6.74 -12.49 -4.75
N LEU A 142 5.45 -12.18 -4.70
CA LEU A 142 4.85 -11.08 -5.47
C LEU A 142 5.17 -9.69 -4.89
N GLY A 143 5.47 -9.62 -3.59
CA GLY A 143 5.86 -8.42 -2.87
C GLY A 143 7.09 -7.76 -3.48
N ASP A 144 8.14 -8.54 -3.65
CA ASP A 144 9.44 -8.10 -4.20
C ASP A 144 9.43 -7.94 -5.72
N ALA A 145 8.38 -8.44 -6.37
CA ALA A 145 8.17 -8.30 -7.81
C ALA A 145 7.63 -6.90 -8.15
N ASP A 146 8.38 -5.84 -7.84
CA ASP A 146 8.12 -4.48 -8.35
C ASP A 146 9.17 -4.08 -9.38
N SER A 147 9.06 -4.69 -10.56
CA SER A 147 9.97 -4.45 -11.68
C SER A 147 9.23 -3.89 -12.88
N PRO A 148 9.77 -2.86 -13.57
CA PRO A 148 9.27 -2.44 -14.88
C PRO A 148 9.19 -3.59 -15.89
N LEU A 149 10.00 -4.64 -15.73
CA LEU A 149 9.96 -5.83 -16.59
C LEU A 149 8.65 -6.61 -16.47
N LEU A 150 7.95 -6.56 -15.34
CA LEU A 150 6.64 -7.20 -15.20
C LEU A 150 5.63 -6.62 -16.17
N LYS A 151 5.65 -5.30 -16.38
CA LYS A 151 4.80 -4.61 -17.38
C LYS A 151 5.09 -5.09 -18.80
N LEU A 152 6.33 -5.51 -19.05
CA LEU A 152 6.77 -6.00 -20.36
C LEU A 152 6.54 -7.52 -20.55
N THR A 153 6.19 -8.24 -19.50
CA THR A 153 6.05 -9.70 -19.51
C THR A 153 5.10 -10.22 -20.60
N PRO A 154 3.92 -9.60 -20.85
CA PRO A 154 3.04 -10.02 -21.95
C PRO A 154 3.65 -9.90 -23.35
N TYR A 155 4.66 -9.05 -23.54
CA TYR A 155 5.31 -8.83 -24.83
C TYR A 155 6.41 -9.86 -25.10
N PHE A 156 7.19 -10.23 -24.08
CA PHE A 156 8.27 -11.19 -24.25
C PHE A 156 7.90 -12.65 -23.94
N ASN A 157 6.77 -12.90 -23.26
CA ASN A 157 6.27 -14.27 -23.03
C ASN A 157 5.49 -14.86 -24.22
N ARG A 158 5.41 -14.14 -25.36
CA ARG A 158 4.69 -14.63 -26.55
C ARG A 158 5.29 -15.90 -27.13
N THR A 159 6.61 -16.07 -27.02
CA THR A 159 7.29 -17.30 -27.42
C THR A 159 8.29 -17.72 -26.36
N ARG A 160 8.41 -19.03 -26.13
CA ARG A 160 9.38 -19.59 -25.18
C ARG A 160 10.81 -19.18 -25.53
N GLY A 161 11.15 -19.12 -26.82
CA GLY A 161 12.49 -18.74 -27.28
C GLY A 161 12.84 -17.29 -26.92
N PHE A 162 11.94 -16.34 -27.18
CA PHE A 162 12.18 -14.94 -26.86
C PHE A 162 12.16 -14.70 -25.35
N GLN A 163 11.28 -15.35 -24.59
CA GLN A 163 11.30 -15.32 -23.13
C GLN A 163 12.64 -15.80 -22.56
N GLN A 164 13.18 -16.91 -23.06
CA GLN A 164 14.47 -17.44 -22.60
C GLN A 164 15.65 -16.54 -23.00
N LEU A 165 15.58 -15.90 -24.17
CA LEU A 165 16.57 -14.90 -24.57
C LEU A 165 16.58 -13.70 -23.61
N ILE A 166 15.41 -13.11 -23.33
CA ILE A 166 15.28 -11.99 -22.40
C ILE A 166 15.78 -12.39 -21.00
N TYR A 167 15.37 -13.56 -20.50
CA TYR A 167 15.86 -14.10 -19.24
C TYR A 167 17.40 -14.20 -19.23
N GLY A 168 18.00 -14.79 -20.28
CA GLY A 168 19.45 -14.93 -20.39
C GLY A 168 20.19 -13.60 -20.37
N ILE A 169 19.68 -12.59 -21.09
CA ILE A 169 20.25 -11.24 -21.11
C ILE A 169 20.14 -10.60 -19.72
N THR A 170 18.96 -10.62 -19.10
CA THR A 170 18.76 -10.03 -17.77
C THR A 170 19.64 -10.72 -16.74
N TYR A 171 19.73 -12.05 -16.78
CA TYR A 171 20.59 -12.82 -15.88
C TYR A 171 22.08 -12.50 -16.07
N ALA A 172 22.55 -12.40 -17.31
CA ALA A 172 23.93 -12.01 -17.61
C ALA A 172 24.25 -10.60 -17.08
N LEU A 173 23.34 -9.63 -17.25
CA LEU A 173 23.48 -8.27 -16.72
C LEU A 173 23.53 -8.25 -15.19
N ILE A 174 22.67 -9.03 -14.52
CA ILE A 174 22.67 -9.16 -13.05
C ILE A 174 24.00 -9.75 -12.58
N ARG A 175 24.47 -10.84 -13.22
CA ARG A 175 25.76 -11.47 -12.89
C ARG A 175 26.92 -10.53 -13.12
N PHE A 176 26.95 -9.81 -14.25
CA PHE A 176 27.97 -8.82 -14.54
C PHE A 176 28.00 -7.73 -13.46
N ARG A 177 26.86 -7.11 -13.15
CA ARG A 177 26.76 -6.11 -12.06
C ARG A 177 27.25 -6.67 -10.73
N SER A 178 26.92 -7.91 -10.39
CA SER A 178 27.34 -8.52 -9.12
C SER A 178 28.85 -8.68 -8.97
N LEU A 179 29.60 -8.76 -10.08
CA LEU A 179 31.06 -8.81 -10.06
C LEU A 179 31.66 -7.44 -9.68
N PHE A 180 31.10 -6.34 -10.20
CA PHE A 180 31.57 -4.98 -9.90
C PHE A 180 31.08 -4.45 -8.55
N VAL A 181 29.87 -4.83 -8.12
CA VAL A 181 29.34 -4.39 -6.81
C VAL A 181 30.09 -5.06 -5.65
N ARG A 182 30.62 -6.28 -5.84
CA ARG A 182 31.50 -6.93 -4.84
C ARG A 182 32.83 -6.20 -4.65
N GLU A 183 33.31 -5.42 -5.63
CA GLU A 183 34.53 -4.60 -5.49
C GLU A 183 34.27 -3.29 -4.73
N LEU A 184 33.04 -2.78 -4.68
CA LEU A 184 32.68 -1.54 -3.98
C LEU A 184 32.21 -1.78 -2.53
N GLY A 185 31.96 -3.03 -2.14
CA GLY A 185 31.52 -3.42 -0.78
C GLY A 185 32.64 -3.62 0.25
N GLN A 186 33.89 -3.25 -0.06
CA GLN A 186 35.03 -3.29 0.88
C GLN A 186 35.57 -1.90 1.26
N LEU A 187 34.86 -0.82 0.95
CA LEU A 187 35.12 0.50 1.51
C LEU A 187 33.90 0.93 2.29
N HIS A 188 33.79 0.47 3.54
CA HIS A 188 33.43 1.19 4.78
C HIS A 188 33.42 0.18 5.93
#